data_AF-A0A1I0UZL3-F1
#
_entry.id   AF-A0A1I0UZL3-F1
#
_cell.length_a   1.000
_cell.length_b   1.000
_cell.length_c   1.000
_cell.angle_alpha   90.00
_cell.angle_beta   90.00
_cell.angle_gamma   90.00
#
_symmetry.space_group_name_H-M   'P 1'
#
loop_
_entity.id
_entity.type
_entity.pdbx_description
1 polymer ?
#
loop_
_entity_poly.entity_id
_entity_poly.type
_entity_poly.pdbx_seq_one_letter_code
_entity_poly.pdbx_strand_id
1 'polypeptide(L)'
;MSGTHARTTGRTGTGATARARRVALLAGGLLVGTLAGVVVAPAAQAADDYAWACVADGGDASPSPTAPPTTSPTTSPTTRPTTAPTTAPTTAPTTAPVTPPVTAPAVLAVTPAASSVTVRWAATPGAQQYVVAATPGGARVTVAGTTTSAVVAGLTNGTSYRFTVTVTTAAGSATSATSAAVVPTVPALDRRSLPQARSLVESLYEDLLGRDADPDGAAGWARLVAGGASSEQLVALLTASEEYRRLRVADAYSSVLGRTPDEDGLRGWVAGIGRGAVDVDDVAQLFYESPEFYVRSGNEDGAFIARLYQVMLGRAPSAAETAFWRTQIATRGRGEVAHVVWLSMEAAQQRSGIYYGLLLKREPEWEGRVYWARLMLEQGQDAVRIGLAGSDEYWVRALSRNPA
;
A
#
# COMPACT_ATOMS: atom_id res chain seq x y z
N MET A 1 -33.03 -58.13 -23.95
CA MET A 1 -34.33 -57.48 -24.22
C MET A 1 -34.51 -56.43 -23.14
N SER A 2 -34.09 -55.19 -23.39
CA SER A 2 -34.96 -54.08 -23.85
C SER A 2 -36.15 -53.90 -22.91
N GLY A 3 -36.41 -52.80 -22.22
CA GLY A 3 -36.02 -51.40 -22.41
C GLY A 3 -37.28 -50.55 -22.14
N THR A 4 -37.09 -49.41 -21.46
CA THR A 4 -37.88 -48.17 -21.61
C THR A 4 -39.30 -48.05 -21.01
N HIS A 5 -39.47 -47.12 -20.05
CA HIS A 5 -40.38 -45.95 -20.08
C HIS A 5 -40.48 -45.34 -18.65
N ALA A 6 -40.02 -44.10 -18.42
CA ALA A 6 -40.79 -42.83 -18.47
C ALA A 6 -41.88 -42.78 -17.36
N ARG A 7 -42.10 -41.72 -16.56
CA ARG A 7 -41.82 -40.28 -16.67
C ARG A 7 -42.30 -39.59 -15.36
N THR A 8 -41.69 -38.45 -15.00
CA THR A 8 -42.29 -37.18 -14.44
C THR A 8 -43.28 -37.25 -13.26
N THR A 9 -43.26 -36.41 -12.22
CA THR A 9 -43.15 -34.92 -12.05
C THR A 9 -43.25 -34.71 -10.52
N GLY A 10 -42.69 -33.73 -9.80
CA GLY A 10 -42.34 -32.33 -10.07
C GLY A 10 -42.97 -31.46 -8.97
N ARG A 11 -42.16 -30.69 -8.21
CA ARG A 11 -42.53 -29.45 -7.48
C ARG A 11 -41.23 -28.76 -7.01
N THR A 12 -40.67 -27.80 -7.75
CA THR A 12 -40.80 -26.32 -7.57
C THR A 12 -40.60 -25.87 -6.11
N GLY A 13 -39.72 -24.94 -5.74
CA GLY A 13 -38.88 -23.98 -6.46
C GLY A 13 -38.88 -22.66 -5.68
N THR A 14 -37.71 -22.15 -5.30
CA THR A 14 -37.44 -20.71 -5.07
C THR A 14 -35.96 -20.48 -5.35
N GLY A 15 -35.67 -20.13 -6.61
CA GLY A 15 -34.33 -19.83 -7.10
C GLY A 15 -33.95 -18.39 -6.76
N ALA A 16 -32.74 -18.22 -6.23
CA ALA A 16 -32.05 -16.95 -6.21
C ALA A 16 -31.67 -16.57 -7.66
N THR A 17 -32.24 -15.49 -8.16
CA THR A 17 -31.90 -14.91 -9.47
C THR A 17 -30.56 -14.19 -9.38
N ALA A 18 -29.47 -14.91 -9.66
CA ALA A 18 -28.20 -14.30 -10.04
C ALA A 18 -28.41 -13.57 -11.38
N ARG A 19 -28.39 -12.23 -11.35
CA ARG A 19 -28.48 -11.41 -12.56
C ARG A 19 -27.13 -11.48 -13.27
N ALA A 20 -27.02 -12.32 -14.30
CA ALA A 20 -25.92 -12.24 -15.25
C ALA A 20 -25.95 -10.86 -15.93
N ARG A 21 -25.00 -9.98 -15.62
CA ARG A 21 -24.74 -8.77 -16.40
C ARG A 21 -24.25 -9.23 -17.78
N ARG A 22 -25.11 -9.14 -18.81
CA ARG A 22 -24.68 -9.30 -20.20
C ARG A 22 -23.79 -8.12 -20.57
N VAL A 23 -22.48 -8.34 -20.64
CA VAL A 23 -21.57 -7.47 -21.38
C VAL A 23 -21.92 -7.63 -22.85
N ALA A 24 -22.62 -6.65 -23.41
CA ALA A 24 -22.77 -6.54 -24.86
C ALA A 24 -21.41 -6.09 -25.41
N LEU A 25 -20.57 -7.07 -25.77
CA LEU A 25 -19.39 -6.82 -26.59
C LEU A 25 -19.91 -6.37 -27.98
N LEU A 26 -19.99 -5.06 -28.21
CA LEU A 26 -20.24 -4.53 -29.55
C LEU A 26 -18.95 -4.66 -30.35
N ALA A 27 -18.83 -5.80 -31.02
CA ALA A 27 -17.98 -5.97 -32.18
C ALA A 27 -18.49 -5.02 -33.28
N GLY A 28 -17.73 -3.96 -33.55
CA GLY A 28 -17.96 -3.03 -34.66
C GLY A 28 -16.62 -2.60 -35.22
N GLY A 29 -15.97 -3.50 -35.96
CA GLY A 29 -14.82 -3.16 -36.77
C GLY A 29 -15.23 -2.35 -38.00
N LEU A 30 -14.48 -1.29 -38.31
CA LEU A 30 -14.34 -0.80 -39.68
C LEU A 30 -12.93 -0.26 -39.90
N LEU A 31 -12.14 -1.07 -40.62
CA LEU A 31 -11.15 -0.75 -41.64
C LEU A 31 -10.49 0.65 -41.61
N VAL A 32 -9.18 0.67 -41.35
CA VAL A 32 -8.25 1.54 -42.09
C VAL A 32 -7.30 0.65 -42.86
N GLY A 33 -7.39 0.75 -44.19
CA GLY A 33 -6.57 0.03 -45.14
C GLY A 33 -5.11 0.46 -45.11
N THR A 34 -4.28 -0.56 -45.27
CA THR A 34 -2.85 -0.64 -45.57
C THR A 34 -2.32 0.35 -46.62
N LEU A 35 -1.09 0.84 -46.39
CA LEU A 35 0.00 0.72 -47.37
C LEU A 35 1.33 0.33 -46.67
N ALA A 36 1.72 -0.91 -46.98
CA ALA A 36 3.03 -1.56 -47.02
C ALA A 36 4.26 -0.99 -46.29
N GLY A 37 4.89 -1.89 -45.51
CA GLY A 37 6.27 -1.82 -45.02
C GLY A 37 6.62 -3.06 -44.19
N VAL A 38 6.64 -4.23 -44.82
CA VAL A 38 6.91 -5.55 -44.22
C VAL A 38 8.41 -5.76 -44.01
N VAL A 39 8.83 -6.15 -42.81
CA VAL A 39 9.83 -7.20 -42.58
C VAL A 39 9.42 -8.03 -41.37
N VAL A 40 9.28 -9.34 -41.59
CA VAL A 40 8.89 -10.38 -40.63
C VAL A 40 10.13 -10.93 -39.93
N ALA A 41 10.01 -11.30 -38.66
CA ALA A 41 10.86 -12.32 -38.04
C ALA A 41 10.02 -13.23 -37.12
N PRO A 42 10.19 -14.57 -37.15
CA PRO A 42 9.27 -15.52 -36.54
C PRO A 42 9.76 -16.06 -35.17
N ALA A 43 8.83 -16.74 -34.49
CA ALA A 43 9.00 -17.43 -33.22
C ALA A 43 9.88 -18.70 -33.33
N ALA A 44 10.58 -19.03 -32.24
CA ALA A 44 11.01 -20.40 -31.93
C ALA A 44 11.16 -20.60 -30.41
N GLN A 45 10.87 -21.83 -30.00
CA GLN A 45 10.69 -22.35 -28.64
C GLN A 45 11.98 -22.80 -27.96
N ALA A 46 11.83 -22.93 -26.63
CA ALA A 46 12.40 -23.93 -25.71
C ALA A 46 13.84 -23.77 -25.20
N ALA A 47 13.89 -23.77 -23.86
CA ALA A 47 14.80 -24.48 -22.95
C ALA A 47 16.32 -24.27 -23.13
N ASP A 48 16.99 -23.77 -22.10
CA ASP A 48 17.79 -24.62 -21.21
C ASP A 48 18.51 -23.83 -20.12
N ASP A 49 18.85 -24.57 -19.08
CA ASP A 49 19.61 -24.26 -17.87
C ASP A 49 20.78 -23.28 -18.03
N TYR A 50 20.89 -22.34 -17.07
CA TYR A 50 22.18 -21.72 -16.74
C TYR A 50 22.67 -22.23 -15.39
N ALA A 51 23.31 -23.40 -15.44
CA ALA A 51 24.23 -23.87 -14.43
C ALA A 51 25.53 -23.05 -14.52
N TRP A 52 25.93 -22.39 -13.44
CA TRP A 52 27.25 -21.77 -13.31
C TRP A 52 28.24 -22.82 -12.81
N ALA A 53 29.09 -23.33 -13.71
CA ALA A 53 30.30 -24.05 -13.35
C ALA A 53 31.49 -23.56 -14.19
N CYS A 54 32.60 -23.36 -13.47
CA CYS A 54 33.85 -22.72 -13.85
C CYS A 54 34.61 -23.42 -14.99
N VAL A 55 35.34 -22.67 -15.82
CA VAL A 55 36.74 -22.96 -16.20
C VAL A 55 37.47 -21.63 -16.47
N ALA A 56 38.71 -21.58 -15.99
CA ALA A 56 39.65 -20.46 -16.01
C ALA A 56 40.46 -20.37 -17.31
N ASP A 57 40.96 -19.16 -17.59
CA ASP A 57 42.24 -18.79 -18.24
C ASP A 57 42.23 -17.25 -18.34
N GLY A 58 43.23 -16.43 -18.05
CA GLY A 58 44.63 -16.56 -17.69
C GLY A 58 45.28 -15.18 -17.91
N GLY A 59 46.15 -14.72 -17.00
CA GLY A 59 47.04 -13.54 -17.12
C GLY A 59 46.39 -12.17 -16.90
N ASP A 60 46.98 -11.18 -16.20
CA ASP A 60 48.28 -11.04 -15.56
C ASP A 60 48.14 -10.06 -14.37
N ALA A 61 48.66 -10.45 -13.21
CA ALA A 61 48.66 -9.66 -11.99
C ALA A 61 49.96 -8.84 -11.89
N SER A 62 49.84 -7.53 -11.65
CA SER A 62 50.94 -6.70 -11.15
C SER A 62 50.77 -6.52 -9.63
N PRO A 63 51.69 -7.02 -8.79
CA PRO A 63 51.61 -6.88 -7.34
C PRO A 63 52.40 -5.65 -6.88
N SER A 64 51.74 -4.73 -6.17
CA SER A 64 52.44 -3.77 -5.29
C SER A 64 52.13 -4.12 -3.84
N PRO A 65 53.10 -4.66 -3.08
CA PRO A 65 52.86 -5.17 -1.74
C PRO A 65 52.76 -4.04 -0.71
N THR A 66 51.70 -4.09 0.09
CA THR A 66 51.67 -3.43 1.40
C THR A 66 52.69 -4.13 2.31
N ALA A 67 53.65 -3.37 2.84
CA ALA A 67 54.72 -3.92 3.68
C ALA A 67 54.17 -4.55 4.99
N PRO A 68 54.68 -5.71 5.42
CA PRO A 68 54.32 -6.33 6.69
C PRO A 68 54.84 -5.53 7.91
N PRO A 69 54.29 -5.76 9.12
CA PRO A 69 54.75 -5.08 10.34
C PRO A 69 56.21 -5.42 10.67
N THR A 70 56.96 -4.42 11.09
CA THR A 70 58.38 -4.51 11.47
C THR A 70 58.57 -5.42 12.69
N THR A 71 59.43 -6.43 12.58
CA THR A 71 59.74 -7.44 13.63
C THR A 71 61.11 -7.24 14.30
N SER A 72 61.53 -6.00 14.57
CA SER A 72 62.83 -5.76 15.23
C SER A 72 62.71 -4.82 16.44
N PRO A 73 63.19 -5.19 17.63
CA PRO A 73 63.28 -4.28 18.76
C PRO A 73 64.39 -3.26 18.49
N THR A 74 64.12 -1.98 18.75
CA THR A 74 65.15 -0.95 18.79
C THR A 74 66.11 -1.26 19.95
N THR A 75 67.33 -1.72 19.65
CA THR A 75 68.36 -2.08 20.65
C THR A 75 69.33 -0.93 20.97
N SER A 76 68.94 0.34 20.82
CA SER A 76 69.82 1.45 21.20
C SER A 76 69.03 2.62 21.80
N PRO A 77 69.32 3.02 23.06
CA PRO A 77 68.77 4.23 23.62
C PRO A 77 69.39 5.45 22.95
N THR A 78 68.58 6.43 22.58
CA THR A 78 69.08 7.76 22.22
C THR A 78 69.73 8.38 23.46
N THR A 79 71.06 8.52 23.46
CA THR A 79 71.86 9.02 24.59
C THR A 79 72.01 10.54 24.63
N ARG A 80 71.16 11.30 23.92
CA ARG A 80 71.24 12.76 23.89
C ARG A 80 70.10 13.40 24.69
N PRO A 81 70.37 14.06 25.83
CA PRO A 81 69.37 14.87 26.50
C PRO A 81 69.00 16.04 25.61
N THR A 82 67.71 16.27 25.38
CA THR A 82 67.24 17.57 24.91
C THR A 82 67.38 18.57 26.05
N THR A 83 68.42 19.38 25.99
CA THR A 83 68.65 20.52 26.89
C THR A 83 67.84 21.72 26.40
N ALA A 84 66.59 21.87 26.86
CA ALA A 84 65.95 23.17 27.11
C ALA A 84 64.47 23.00 27.50
N PRO A 85 64.03 23.48 28.67
CA PRO A 85 62.62 23.78 28.89
C PRO A 85 62.24 25.06 28.13
N THR A 86 61.15 25.05 27.38
CA THR A 86 60.53 26.29 26.89
C THR A 86 60.03 27.09 28.11
N THR A 87 60.55 28.30 28.28
CA THR A 87 60.31 29.20 29.43
C THR A 87 59.09 30.11 29.29
N ALA A 88 58.09 29.75 28.48
CA ALA A 88 56.88 30.55 28.35
C ALA A 88 55.71 29.90 29.11
N PRO A 89 55.19 30.52 30.19
CA PRO A 89 53.95 30.07 30.79
C PRO A 89 52.80 30.41 29.84
N THR A 90 51.96 29.41 29.50
CA THR A 90 50.68 29.66 28.84
C THR A 90 49.82 30.56 29.74
N THR A 91 49.58 31.79 29.31
CA THR A 91 48.72 32.75 30.01
C THR A 91 47.26 32.33 29.88
N ALA A 92 46.68 31.87 30.99
CA ALA A 92 45.26 31.68 31.27
C ALA A 92 44.53 30.55 30.49
N PRO A 93 43.65 29.77 31.15
CA PRO A 93 42.72 28.89 30.45
C PRO A 93 41.68 29.73 29.69
N THR A 94 41.56 29.52 28.38
CA THR A 94 40.44 30.07 27.60
C THR A 94 39.15 29.41 28.06
N THR A 95 38.38 30.06 28.91
CA THR A 95 36.99 29.70 29.21
C THR A 95 36.08 30.22 28.10
N ALA A 96 36.26 29.75 26.86
CA ALA A 96 35.19 29.85 25.87
C ALA A 96 34.04 28.96 26.36
N PRO A 97 32.77 29.40 26.30
CA PRO A 97 31.65 28.53 26.64
C PRO A 97 31.67 27.30 25.73
N VAL A 98 32.06 26.15 26.27
CA VAL A 98 31.93 24.87 25.57
C VAL A 98 30.45 24.55 25.60
N THR A 99 29.79 24.56 24.44
CA THR A 99 28.42 24.08 24.32
C THR A 99 28.36 22.66 24.90
N PRO A 100 27.43 22.36 25.82
CA PRO A 100 27.34 21.05 26.43
C PRO A 100 27.18 19.98 25.34
N PRO A 101 27.82 18.81 25.50
CA PRO A 101 27.76 17.74 24.51
C PRO A 101 26.32 17.26 24.32
N VAL A 102 25.96 16.96 23.06
CA VAL A 102 24.63 16.46 22.72
C VAL A 102 24.42 15.10 23.38
N THR A 103 23.35 14.97 24.17
CA THR A 103 23.01 13.71 24.84
C THR A 103 22.40 12.73 23.84
N ALA A 104 22.97 11.54 23.72
CA ALA A 104 22.43 10.49 22.85
C ALA A 104 21.05 10.01 23.36
N PRO A 105 20.08 9.77 22.47
CA PRO A 105 18.78 9.21 22.87
C PRO A 105 18.96 7.76 23.35
N ALA A 106 18.18 7.35 24.34
CA ALA A 106 18.11 5.96 24.79
C ALA A 106 17.00 5.22 24.03
N VAL A 107 17.31 4.06 23.42
CA VAL A 107 16.29 3.19 22.80
C VAL A 107 15.52 2.50 23.93
N LEU A 108 14.21 2.72 23.97
CA LEU A 108 13.32 2.25 25.03
C LEU A 108 12.64 0.93 24.68
N ALA A 109 12.22 0.79 23.42
CA ALA A 109 11.54 -0.41 22.94
C ALA A 109 11.80 -0.65 21.46
N VAL A 110 11.85 -1.93 21.08
CA VAL A 110 11.95 -2.40 19.71
C VAL A 110 10.95 -3.52 19.53
N THR A 111 9.87 -3.25 18.81
CA THR A 111 8.74 -4.18 18.65
C THR A 111 8.68 -4.69 17.21
N PRO A 112 8.88 -5.99 16.96
CA PRO A 112 8.78 -6.55 15.61
C PRO A 112 7.33 -6.62 15.14
N ALA A 113 7.17 -6.49 13.82
CA ALA A 113 5.95 -6.77 13.08
C ALA A 113 6.31 -7.42 11.75
N ALA A 114 5.31 -7.77 10.94
CA ALA A 114 5.56 -8.31 9.60
C ALA A 114 6.34 -7.29 8.75
N SER A 115 7.52 -7.69 8.28
CA SER A 115 8.43 -6.91 7.44
C SER A 115 8.78 -5.52 7.96
N SER A 116 8.63 -5.29 9.26
CA SER A 116 8.87 -3.99 9.87
C SER A 116 9.17 -4.10 11.36
N VAL A 117 9.77 -3.05 11.92
CA VAL A 117 10.05 -2.93 13.35
C VAL A 117 9.72 -1.51 13.81
N THR A 118 8.97 -1.39 14.90
CA THR A 118 8.75 -0.10 15.56
C THR A 118 9.82 0.13 16.61
N VAL A 119 10.56 1.22 16.50
CA VAL A 119 11.60 1.64 17.46
C VAL A 119 11.09 2.85 18.22
N ARG A 120 11.17 2.82 19.56
CA ARG A 120 10.84 3.93 20.45
C ARG A 120 12.07 4.36 21.25
N TRP A 121 12.25 5.66 21.46
CA TRP A 121 13.39 6.23 22.17
C TRP A 121 13.01 7.40 23.08
N ALA A 122 13.91 7.76 23.99
CA ALA A 122 13.75 8.92 24.86
C ALA A 122 13.99 10.23 24.09
N ALA A 123 13.19 11.26 24.38
CA ALA A 123 13.36 12.59 23.79
C ALA A 123 14.70 13.23 24.20
N THR A 124 15.31 13.96 23.27
CA THR A 124 16.56 14.70 23.47
C THR A 124 16.26 16.19 23.39
N PRO A 125 16.62 17.00 24.40
CA PRO A 125 16.44 18.43 24.35
C PRO A 125 17.12 19.06 23.11
N GLY A 126 16.39 19.92 22.40
CA GLY A 126 16.91 20.60 21.20
C GLY A 126 17.03 19.71 19.95
N ALA A 127 16.42 18.51 19.95
CA ALA A 127 16.33 17.67 18.77
C ALA A 127 15.63 18.39 17.61
N GLN A 128 16.32 18.49 16.48
CA GLN A 128 15.75 18.96 15.22
C GLN A 128 15.26 17.77 14.37
N GLN A 129 15.98 16.64 14.44
CA GLN A 129 15.69 15.44 13.67
C GLN A 129 16.24 14.20 14.36
N TYR A 130 15.57 13.06 14.13
CA TYR A 130 16.10 11.73 14.42
C TYR A 130 16.25 10.90 13.15
N VAL A 131 17.28 10.06 13.11
CA VAL A 131 17.49 9.04 12.08
C VAL A 131 17.60 7.69 12.76
N VAL A 132 16.68 6.78 12.45
CA VAL A 132 16.71 5.38 12.89
C VAL A 132 17.34 4.54 11.80
N ALA A 133 18.38 3.77 12.12
CA ALA A 133 19.08 2.92 11.16
C ALA A 133 19.05 1.44 11.59
N ALA A 134 18.71 0.56 10.65
CA ALA A 134 18.72 -0.89 10.82
C ALA A 134 20.02 -1.51 10.31
N THR A 135 20.50 -2.55 11.00
CA THR A 135 21.64 -3.38 10.58
C THR A 135 21.30 -4.86 10.80
N PRO A 136 21.46 -5.75 9.81
CA PRO A 136 21.98 -5.54 8.45
C PRO A 136 20.97 -4.83 7.53
N GLY A 137 21.31 -4.64 6.25
CA GLY A 137 20.38 -4.11 5.23
C GLY A 137 20.30 -2.59 5.12
N GLY A 138 20.76 -1.83 6.12
CA GLY A 138 20.99 -0.39 6.00
C GLY A 138 19.72 0.47 5.84
N ALA A 139 18.53 -0.08 6.05
CA ALA A 139 17.27 0.66 6.04
C ALA A 139 17.32 1.82 7.05
N ARG A 140 16.87 3.01 6.63
CA ARG A 140 16.89 4.22 7.47
C ARG A 140 15.55 4.94 7.40
N VAL A 141 15.13 5.47 8.54
CA VAL A 141 13.93 6.32 8.65
C VAL A 141 14.31 7.61 9.35
N THR A 142 13.95 8.73 8.71
CA THR A 142 14.14 10.08 9.25
C THR A 142 12.80 10.58 9.78
N VAL A 143 12.79 11.10 11.01
CA VAL A 143 11.62 11.73 11.62
C VAL A 143 11.97 13.08 12.24
N ALA A 144 10.96 13.95 12.41
CA ALA A 144 11.13 15.24 13.06
C ALA A 144 11.58 15.08 14.52
N GLY A 145 12.32 16.06 15.05
CA GLY A 145 12.84 16.06 16.42
C GLY A 145 11.77 16.05 17.53
N THR A 146 10.50 16.30 17.19
CA THR A 146 9.36 16.17 18.11
C THR A 146 8.85 14.73 18.25
N THR A 147 9.38 13.79 17.45
CA THR A 147 8.91 12.40 17.39
C THR A 147 9.87 11.49 18.17
N THR A 148 9.31 10.55 18.92
CA THR A 148 10.06 9.59 19.76
C THR A 148 9.79 8.13 19.37
N SER A 149 9.19 7.92 18.20
CA SER A 149 8.88 6.61 17.63
C SER A 149 8.99 6.65 16.11
N ALA A 150 9.47 5.57 15.51
CA ALA A 150 9.45 5.37 14.05
C ALA A 150 9.27 3.91 13.70
N VAL A 151 8.60 3.65 12.58
CA VAL A 151 8.46 2.32 11.98
C VAL A 151 9.49 2.18 10.86
N VAL A 152 10.41 1.23 11.01
CA VAL A 152 11.34 0.85 9.95
C VAL A 152 10.71 -0.29 9.16
N ALA A 153 10.23 0.01 7.95
CA ALA A 153 9.58 -0.95 7.06
C ALA A 153 10.56 -1.55 6.03
N GLY A 154 10.10 -2.53 5.25
CA GLY A 154 10.88 -3.17 4.19
C GLY A 154 11.94 -4.14 4.70
N LEU A 155 11.78 -4.66 5.91
CA LEU A 155 12.69 -5.64 6.50
C LEU A 155 12.31 -7.06 6.07
N THR A 156 13.30 -7.95 6.02
CA THR A 156 13.09 -9.36 5.67
C THR A 156 12.68 -10.14 6.91
N ASN A 157 11.51 -10.79 6.87
CA ASN A 157 11.07 -11.65 7.96
C ASN A 157 12.05 -12.82 8.17
N GLY A 158 12.29 -13.18 9.44
CA GLY A 158 13.26 -14.21 9.82
C GLY A 158 14.72 -13.73 9.86
N THR A 159 15.02 -12.52 9.40
CA THR A 159 16.37 -11.93 9.52
C THR A 159 16.50 -11.16 10.84
N SER A 160 17.62 -11.34 11.55
CA SER A 160 17.89 -10.63 12.80
C SER A 160 18.45 -9.23 12.54
N TYR A 161 17.79 -8.20 13.06
CA TYR A 161 18.17 -6.80 12.93
C TYR A 161 18.48 -6.17 14.29
N ARG A 162 19.33 -5.14 14.26
CA ARG A 162 19.60 -4.22 15.37
C ARG A 162 19.42 -2.79 14.91
N PHE A 163 19.10 -1.90 15.84
CA PHE A 163 18.75 -0.51 15.55
C PHE A 163 19.61 0.47 16.34
N THR A 164 19.90 1.60 15.70
CA THR A 164 20.50 2.79 16.34
C THR A 164 19.66 4.01 16.01
N VAL A 165 19.63 4.99 16.93
CA VAL A 165 18.94 6.26 16.75
C VAL A 165 19.96 7.38 16.84
N THR A 166 20.14 8.13 15.74
CA THR A 166 20.99 9.31 15.69
C THR A 166 20.12 10.56 15.82
N VAL A 167 20.39 11.40 16.81
CA VAL A 167 19.78 12.73 16.94
C VAL A 167 20.67 13.78 16.29
N THR A 168 20.04 14.76 15.65
CA THR A 168 20.70 16.00 15.19
C THR A 168 20.08 17.19 15.91
N THR A 169 20.92 18.04 16.48
CA THR A 169 20.58 19.28 17.16
C THR A 169 21.41 20.43 16.59
N ALA A 170 21.10 21.68 16.96
CA ALA A 170 21.93 22.82 16.60
C ALA A 170 23.37 22.73 17.16
N ALA A 171 23.57 21.99 18.26
CA ALA A 171 24.87 21.81 18.91
C ALA A 171 25.69 20.62 18.33
N GLY A 172 25.11 19.83 17.41
CA GLY A 172 25.74 18.65 16.82
C GLY A 172 24.84 17.41 16.84
N SER A 173 25.44 16.24 16.62
CA SER A 173 24.73 14.95 16.56
C SER A 173 25.29 13.94 17.55
N ALA A 174 24.42 13.05 18.03
CA ALA A 174 24.79 11.92 18.89
C ALA A 174 24.01 10.67 18.49
N THR A 175 24.61 9.48 18.65
CA THR A 175 23.98 8.20 18.29
C THR A 175 23.79 7.34 19.53
N SER A 176 22.61 6.72 19.65
CA SER A 176 22.28 5.79 20.72
C SER A 176 23.20 4.57 20.74
N ALA A 177 23.19 3.85 21.86
CA ALA A 177 23.66 2.46 21.86
C ALA A 177 22.82 1.60 20.89
N THR A 178 23.43 0.53 20.38
CA THR A 178 22.76 -0.45 19.53
C THR A 178 21.72 -1.23 20.32
N SER A 179 20.52 -1.41 19.76
CA SER A 179 19.45 -2.17 20.39
C SER A 179 19.78 -3.65 20.56
N ALA A 180 18.97 -4.33 21.37
CA ALA A 180 18.85 -5.79 21.30
C ALA A 180 18.50 -6.23 19.87
N ALA A 181 18.93 -7.45 19.51
CA ALA A 181 18.57 -8.06 18.25
C ALA A 181 17.08 -8.42 18.24
N VAL A 182 16.40 -8.15 17.13
CA VAL A 182 15.00 -8.45 16.93
C VAL A 182 14.82 -9.09 15.55
N VAL A 183 13.92 -10.07 15.46
CA VAL A 183 13.60 -10.75 14.21
C VAL A 183 12.18 -10.35 13.82
N PRO A 184 11.97 -9.61 12.72
CA PRO A 184 10.64 -9.39 12.16
C PRO A 184 10.06 -10.75 11.79
N THR A 185 8.83 -11.01 12.23
CA THR A 185 8.12 -12.24 11.89
C THR A 185 6.70 -11.88 11.46
N VAL A 186 6.16 -12.71 10.56
CA VAL A 186 4.75 -12.64 10.22
C VAL A 186 3.99 -13.31 11.36
N PRO A 187 3.00 -12.63 11.99
CA PRO A 187 2.10 -13.26 12.94
C PRO A 187 1.48 -14.53 12.36
N ALA A 188 1.53 -15.64 13.10
CA ALA A 188 0.89 -16.88 12.69
C ALA A 188 -0.63 -16.74 12.86
N LEU A 189 -1.37 -17.02 11.78
CA LEU A 189 -2.83 -17.01 11.80
C LEU A 189 -3.37 -18.26 12.50
N ASP A 190 -4.12 -18.04 13.57
CA ASP A 190 -5.02 -19.01 14.17
C ASP A 190 -6.45 -18.48 14.08
N ARG A 191 -7.17 -18.94 13.06
CA ARG A 191 -8.56 -18.51 12.80
C ARG A 191 -9.55 -18.92 13.91
N ARG A 192 -9.16 -19.81 14.82
CA ARG A 192 -9.97 -20.20 16.00
C ARG A 192 -9.67 -19.35 17.22
N SER A 193 -8.61 -18.54 17.18
CA SER A 193 -8.23 -17.66 18.28
C SER A 193 -9.18 -16.46 18.38
N LEU A 194 -9.91 -16.38 19.50
CA LEU A 194 -10.80 -15.25 19.79
C LEU A 194 -10.07 -13.90 19.83
N PRO A 195 -8.90 -13.77 20.49
CA PRO A 195 -8.11 -12.54 20.42
C PRO A 195 -7.72 -12.14 18.99
N GLN A 196 -7.26 -13.09 18.16
CA GLN A 196 -6.91 -12.80 16.78
C GLN A 196 -8.11 -12.40 15.91
N ALA A 197 -9.26 -13.04 16.13
CA ALA A 197 -10.51 -12.67 15.48
C ALA A 197 -10.97 -11.27 15.89
N ARG A 198 -10.73 -10.87 17.15
CA ARG A 198 -11.01 -9.51 17.63
C ARG A 198 -10.14 -8.47 16.93
N SER A 199 -8.84 -8.72 16.78
CA SER A 199 -7.92 -7.83 16.04
C SER A 199 -8.39 -7.57 14.60
N LEU A 200 -8.88 -8.62 13.93
CA LEU A 200 -9.47 -8.52 12.59
C LEU A 200 -10.70 -7.61 12.61
N VAL A 201 -11.65 -7.87 13.52
CA VAL A 201 -12.89 -7.10 13.62
C VAL A 201 -12.60 -5.63 13.87
N GLU A 202 -11.75 -5.31 14.86
CA GLU A 202 -11.38 -3.93 15.19
C GLU A 202 -10.77 -3.21 13.97
N SER A 203 -9.83 -3.87 13.27
CA SER A 203 -9.20 -3.30 12.08
C SER A 203 -10.20 -3.08 10.93
N LEU A 204 -11.17 -3.99 10.73
CA LEU A 204 -12.21 -3.86 9.71
C LEU A 204 -13.16 -2.70 10.01
N TYR A 205 -13.52 -2.48 11.27
CA TYR A 205 -14.34 -1.34 11.68
C TYR A 205 -13.62 -0.01 11.40
N GLU A 206 -12.33 0.07 11.75
CA GLU A 206 -11.52 1.25 11.44
C GLU A 206 -11.42 1.50 9.92
N ASP A 207 -11.05 0.47 9.15
CA ASP A 207 -10.75 0.64 7.71
C ASP A 207 -12.01 0.77 6.84
N LEU A 208 -13.15 0.18 7.24
CA LEU A 208 -14.39 0.21 6.45
C LEU A 208 -15.42 1.23 6.97
N LEU A 209 -15.49 1.45 8.29
CA LEU A 209 -16.50 2.32 8.92
C LEU A 209 -15.88 3.60 9.52
N GLY A 210 -14.56 3.72 9.58
CA GLY A 210 -13.89 4.92 10.07
C GLY A 210 -14.07 5.16 11.57
N ARG A 211 -14.39 4.12 12.34
CA ARG A 211 -14.57 4.19 13.80
C ARG A 211 -14.19 2.89 14.47
N ASP A 212 -14.00 2.95 15.78
CA ASP A 212 -13.79 1.74 16.60
C ASP A 212 -15.08 0.90 16.68
N ALA A 213 -14.88 -0.41 16.79
CA ALA A 213 -15.96 -1.33 17.13
C ALA A 213 -16.35 -1.14 18.60
N ASP A 214 -17.66 -1.20 18.89
CA ASP A 214 -18.12 -1.31 20.27
C ASP A 214 -17.59 -2.62 20.88
N PRO A 215 -17.15 -2.63 22.17
CA PRO A 215 -16.53 -3.82 22.77
C PRO A 215 -17.41 -5.08 22.73
N ASP A 216 -18.72 -4.96 22.94
CA ASP A 216 -19.63 -6.10 22.93
C ASP A 216 -19.90 -6.56 21.50
N GLY A 217 -20.06 -5.62 20.58
CA GLY A 217 -20.15 -5.89 19.14
C GLY A 217 -18.92 -6.63 18.61
N ALA A 218 -17.71 -6.14 18.95
CA ALA A 218 -16.45 -6.75 18.56
C ALA A 218 -16.33 -8.18 19.10
N ALA A 219 -16.69 -8.40 20.36
CA ALA A 219 -16.70 -9.73 20.97
C ALA A 219 -17.71 -10.67 20.31
N GLY A 220 -18.88 -10.15 19.90
CA GLY A 220 -19.90 -10.92 19.15
C GLY A 220 -19.36 -11.42 17.81
N TRP A 221 -18.82 -10.53 16.99
CA TRP A 221 -18.23 -10.88 15.69
C TRP A 221 -17.03 -11.80 15.82
N ALA A 222 -16.15 -11.55 16.79
CA ALA A 222 -14.98 -12.40 17.03
C ALA A 222 -15.38 -13.85 17.34
N ARG A 223 -16.46 -14.07 18.10
CA ARG A 223 -17.00 -15.43 18.35
C ARG A 223 -17.52 -16.10 17.09
N LEU A 224 -18.16 -15.37 16.17
CA LEU A 224 -18.64 -15.92 14.91
C LEU A 224 -17.46 -16.34 14.01
N VAL A 225 -16.45 -15.48 13.89
CA VAL A 225 -15.24 -15.75 13.11
C VAL A 225 -14.46 -16.93 13.69
N ALA A 226 -14.21 -16.94 15.01
CA ALA A 226 -13.59 -18.09 15.69
C ALA A 226 -14.43 -19.37 15.61
N GLY A 227 -15.76 -19.22 15.49
CA GLY A 227 -16.72 -20.30 15.25
C GLY A 227 -16.63 -20.91 13.84
N GLY A 228 -16.01 -20.20 12.89
CA GLY A 228 -15.77 -20.67 11.52
C GLY A 228 -16.43 -19.82 10.42
N ALA A 229 -17.05 -18.68 10.76
CA ALA A 229 -17.48 -17.72 9.75
C ALA A 229 -16.24 -17.14 9.02
N SER A 230 -16.35 -16.91 7.71
CA SER A 230 -15.22 -16.36 6.95
C SER A 230 -15.10 -14.85 7.15
N SER A 231 -13.88 -14.32 7.07
CA SER A 231 -13.64 -12.88 7.08
C SER A 231 -14.34 -12.18 5.92
N GLU A 232 -14.43 -12.82 4.76
CA GLU A 232 -15.21 -12.33 3.61
C GLU A 232 -16.69 -12.16 3.95
N GLN A 233 -17.31 -13.11 4.67
CA GLN A 233 -18.70 -12.98 5.12
C GLN A 233 -18.86 -11.80 6.07
N LEU A 234 -17.91 -11.59 6.99
CA LEU A 234 -17.92 -10.44 7.89
C LEU A 234 -17.81 -9.12 7.09
N VAL A 235 -16.87 -9.03 6.13
CA VAL A 235 -16.73 -7.84 5.28
C VAL A 235 -18.00 -7.59 4.48
N ALA A 236 -18.60 -8.63 3.88
CA ALA A 236 -19.85 -8.49 3.14
C ALA A 236 -21.00 -7.99 4.01
N LEU A 237 -21.09 -8.43 5.27
CA LEU A 237 -22.11 -7.94 6.22
C LEU A 237 -21.86 -6.48 6.62
N LEU A 238 -20.60 -6.10 6.85
CA LEU A 238 -20.24 -4.71 7.15
C LEU A 238 -20.51 -3.78 5.96
N THR A 239 -20.16 -4.18 4.74
CA THR A 239 -20.37 -3.36 3.54
C THR A 239 -21.84 -3.30 3.11
N ALA A 240 -22.66 -4.29 3.51
CA ALA A 240 -24.12 -4.24 3.33
C ALA A 240 -24.83 -3.36 4.37
N SER A 241 -24.15 -2.94 5.45
CA SER A 241 -24.77 -2.13 6.51
C SER A 241 -25.23 -0.76 6.00
N GLU A 242 -26.22 -0.17 6.68
CA GLU A 242 -26.65 1.20 6.38
C GLU A 242 -25.53 2.21 6.64
N GLU A 243 -24.76 2.00 7.70
CA GLU A 243 -23.63 2.86 8.08
C GLU A 243 -22.60 2.95 6.96
N TYR A 244 -22.15 1.79 6.45
CA TYR A 244 -21.21 1.75 5.34
C TYR A 244 -21.77 2.45 4.09
N ARG A 245 -23.04 2.20 3.76
CA ARG A 245 -23.71 2.85 2.62
C ARG A 245 -23.76 4.37 2.78
N ARG A 246 -24.06 4.88 3.97
CA ARG A 246 -24.05 6.32 4.26
C ARG A 246 -22.64 6.91 4.08
N LEU A 247 -21.62 6.25 4.62
CA LEU A 247 -20.22 6.68 4.50
C LEU A 247 -19.76 6.74 3.04
N ARG A 248 -20.05 5.70 2.25
CA ARG A 248 -19.64 5.65 0.83
C ARG A 248 -20.37 6.67 -0.03
N VAL A 249 -21.66 6.89 0.20
CA VAL A 249 -22.40 7.95 -0.51
C VAL A 249 -21.82 9.31 -0.13
N ALA A 250 -21.62 9.59 1.17
CA ALA A 250 -21.04 10.85 1.61
C ALA A 250 -19.63 11.09 1.03
N ASP A 251 -18.79 10.06 1.03
CA ASP A 251 -17.46 10.09 0.40
C ASP A 251 -17.54 10.39 -1.10
N ALA A 252 -18.50 9.79 -1.83
CA ALA A 252 -18.70 10.08 -3.25
C ALA A 252 -19.09 11.55 -3.48
N TYR A 253 -19.95 12.13 -2.63
CA TYR A 253 -20.28 13.56 -2.69
C TYR A 253 -19.04 14.43 -2.47
N SER A 254 -18.24 14.15 -1.44
CA SER A 254 -17.05 14.97 -1.14
C SER A 254 -15.94 14.80 -2.16
N SER A 255 -15.66 13.58 -2.60
CA SER A 255 -14.53 13.27 -3.49
C SER A 255 -14.81 13.62 -4.96
N VAL A 256 -16.05 13.40 -5.44
CA VAL A 256 -16.42 13.66 -6.84
C VAL A 256 -16.98 15.07 -7.01
N LEU A 257 -17.87 15.48 -6.11
CA LEU A 257 -18.60 16.74 -6.22
C LEU A 257 -18.04 17.83 -5.30
N GLY A 258 -17.08 17.56 -4.42
CA GLY A 258 -16.47 18.60 -3.58
C GLY A 258 -17.45 19.27 -2.61
N ARG A 259 -18.54 18.58 -2.22
CA ARG A 259 -19.52 19.07 -1.26
C ARG A 259 -20.03 17.95 -0.36
N THR A 260 -20.64 18.29 0.77
CA THR A 260 -21.38 17.33 1.59
C THR A 260 -22.78 17.09 1.02
N PRO A 261 -23.35 15.89 1.17
CA PRO A 261 -24.76 15.69 0.88
C PRO A 261 -25.65 16.37 1.93
N ASP A 262 -26.84 16.80 1.52
CA ASP A 262 -27.94 17.02 2.44
C ASP A 262 -28.55 15.69 2.91
N GLU A 263 -29.27 15.71 4.03
CA GLU A 263 -29.79 14.48 4.66
C GLU A 263 -30.84 13.77 3.79
N ASP A 264 -31.65 14.51 3.03
CA ASP A 264 -32.68 13.90 2.18
C ASP A 264 -32.06 13.23 0.94
N GLY A 265 -31.08 13.88 0.30
CA GLY A 265 -30.27 13.29 -0.76
C GLY A 265 -29.56 12.02 -0.31
N LEU A 266 -28.90 12.06 0.86
CA LEU A 266 -28.23 10.90 1.43
C LEU A 266 -29.21 9.75 1.70
N ARG A 267 -30.36 10.03 2.33
CA ARG A 267 -31.40 9.03 2.60
C ARG A 267 -31.94 8.41 1.31
N GLY A 268 -32.15 9.22 0.27
CA GLY A 268 -32.62 8.77 -1.03
C GLY A 268 -31.68 7.74 -1.68
N TRP A 269 -30.37 8.02 -1.67
CA TRP A 269 -29.35 7.11 -2.17
C TRP A 269 -29.29 5.81 -1.37
N VAL A 270 -29.25 5.90 -0.05
CA VAL A 270 -29.18 4.73 0.85
C VAL A 270 -30.39 3.82 0.68
N ALA A 271 -31.59 4.39 0.56
CA ALA A 271 -32.80 3.64 0.24
C ALA A 271 -32.75 3.01 -1.17
N GLY A 272 -32.09 3.69 -2.12
CA GLY A 272 -31.78 3.18 -3.46
C GLY A 272 -30.90 1.94 -3.45
N ILE A 273 -29.85 2.00 -2.65
CA ILE A 273 -28.93 0.88 -2.49
C ILE A 273 -29.61 -0.27 -1.74
N GLY A 274 -30.39 0.03 -0.70
CA GLY A 274 -31.10 -1.00 0.08
C GLY A 274 -32.12 -1.83 -0.69
N ARG A 275 -32.72 -1.25 -1.74
CA ARG A 275 -33.62 -1.98 -2.66
C ARG A 275 -32.91 -2.61 -3.86
N GLY A 276 -31.59 -2.50 -3.94
CA GLY A 276 -30.78 -3.01 -5.06
C GLY A 276 -30.97 -2.24 -6.37
N ALA A 277 -31.44 -0.98 -6.32
CA ALA A 277 -31.62 -0.17 -7.52
C ALA A 277 -30.29 0.41 -8.05
N VAL A 278 -29.33 0.65 -7.15
CA VAL A 278 -28.00 1.17 -7.43
C VAL A 278 -27.03 0.46 -6.49
N ASP A 279 -25.86 0.06 -6.99
CA ASP A 279 -24.81 -0.47 -6.11
C ASP A 279 -24.14 0.66 -5.32
N VAL A 280 -23.71 0.40 -4.08
CA VAL A 280 -23.04 1.41 -3.25
C VAL A 280 -21.82 2.02 -3.94
N ASP A 281 -21.10 1.23 -4.73
CA ASP A 281 -19.88 1.66 -5.40
C ASP A 281 -20.13 2.26 -6.79
N ASP A 282 -21.34 2.12 -7.33
CA ASP A 282 -21.76 2.74 -8.59
C ASP A 282 -22.19 4.21 -8.39
N VAL A 283 -22.40 4.67 -7.14
CA VAL A 283 -22.81 6.07 -6.86
C VAL A 283 -21.78 7.09 -7.35
N ALA A 284 -20.49 6.83 -7.11
CA ALA A 284 -19.42 7.72 -7.60
C ALA A 284 -19.39 7.80 -9.13
N GLN A 285 -19.63 6.67 -9.80
CA GLN A 285 -19.76 6.61 -11.25
C GLN A 285 -20.88 7.52 -11.75
N LEU A 286 -22.07 7.42 -11.15
CA LEU A 286 -23.22 8.27 -11.50
C LEU A 286 -22.93 9.77 -11.31
N PHE A 287 -22.09 10.14 -10.33
CA PHE A 287 -21.67 11.52 -10.16
C PHE A 287 -20.70 11.98 -11.24
N TYR A 288 -19.75 11.15 -11.68
CA TYR A 288 -18.88 11.47 -12.82
C TYR A 288 -19.67 11.68 -14.12
N GLU A 289 -20.78 10.97 -14.28
CA GLU A 289 -21.68 11.08 -15.44
C GLU A 289 -22.62 12.31 -15.37
N SER A 290 -22.67 12.99 -14.22
CA SER A 290 -23.64 14.06 -13.97
C SER A 290 -23.28 15.40 -14.61
N PRO A 291 -24.28 16.24 -14.94
CA PRO A 291 -24.04 17.64 -15.33
C PRO A 291 -23.30 18.46 -14.26
N GLU A 292 -23.49 18.12 -12.98
CA GLU A 292 -22.86 18.83 -11.87
C GLU A 292 -21.33 18.65 -11.89
N PHE A 293 -20.85 17.43 -12.17
CA PHE A 293 -19.42 17.19 -12.31
C PHE A 293 -18.81 17.92 -13.51
N TYR A 294 -19.55 18.07 -14.61
CA TYR A 294 -19.12 18.88 -15.77
C TYR A 294 -18.91 20.34 -15.39
N VAL A 295 -19.88 20.94 -14.69
CA VAL A 295 -19.78 22.33 -14.20
C VAL A 295 -18.56 22.50 -13.29
N ARG A 296 -18.35 21.57 -12.35
CA ARG A 296 -17.18 21.60 -11.45
C ARG A 296 -15.84 21.34 -12.13
N SER A 297 -15.86 20.71 -13.29
CA SER A 297 -14.67 20.49 -14.11
C SER A 297 -14.28 21.73 -14.93
N GLY A 298 -14.98 22.87 -14.79
CA GLY A 298 -14.70 24.10 -15.51
C GLY A 298 -15.67 24.40 -16.65
N ASN A 299 -16.76 23.63 -16.79
CA ASN A 299 -17.82 23.86 -17.78
C ASN A 299 -17.32 23.90 -19.24
N GLU A 300 -16.26 23.15 -19.54
CA GLU A 300 -15.66 23.00 -20.85
C GLU A 300 -15.29 21.53 -21.10
N ASP A 301 -15.47 21.04 -22.33
CA ASP A 301 -15.25 19.63 -22.64
C ASP A 301 -13.78 19.22 -22.45
N GLY A 302 -12.83 20.09 -22.78
CA GLY A 302 -11.41 19.82 -22.55
C GLY A 302 -11.07 19.67 -21.06
N ALA A 303 -11.61 20.55 -20.21
CA ALA A 303 -11.36 20.53 -18.78
C ALA A 303 -12.09 19.34 -18.10
N PHE A 304 -13.29 18.99 -18.57
CA PHE A 304 -13.99 17.77 -18.18
C PHE A 304 -13.19 16.50 -18.50
N ILE A 305 -12.68 16.37 -19.73
CA ILE A 305 -11.84 15.21 -20.12
C ILE A 305 -10.57 15.15 -19.26
N ALA A 306 -9.89 16.28 -19.07
CA ALA A 306 -8.70 16.35 -18.23
C ALA A 306 -8.99 15.91 -16.78
N ARG A 307 -10.13 16.35 -16.22
CA ARG A 307 -10.53 15.96 -14.87
C ARG A 307 -10.87 14.46 -14.77
N LEU A 308 -11.59 13.89 -15.75
CA LEU A 308 -11.86 12.44 -15.82
C LEU A 308 -10.56 11.63 -15.81
N TYR A 309 -9.61 12.02 -16.65
CA TYR A 309 -8.31 11.36 -16.75
C TYR A 309 -7.53 11.42 -15.44
N GLN A 310 -7.52 12.58 -14.78
CA GLN A 310 -6.84 12.72 -13.48
C GLN A 310 -7.47 11.84 -12.39
N VAL A 311 -8.80 11.84 -12.27
CA VAL A 311 -9.48 11.12 -11.17
C VAL A 311 -9.63 9.62 -11.42
N MET A 312 -9.74 9.18 -12.68
CA MET A 312 -9.95 7.77 -13.01
C MET A 312 -8.66 7.06 -13.41
N LEU A 313 -7.72 7.74 -14.06
CA LEU A 313 -6.51 7.15 -14.64
C LEU A 313 -5.22 7.65 -13.97
N GLY A 314 -5.29 8.69 -13.14
CA GLY A 314 -4.11 9.24 -12.44
C GLY A 314 -3.09 9.93 -13.36
N ARG A 315 -3.50 10.32 -14.57
CA ARG A 315 -2.63 10.99 -15.56
C ARG A 315 -3.37 12.06 -16.36
N ALA A 316 -2.63 12.85 -17.14
CA ALA A 316 -3.22 13.78 -18.09
C ALA A 316 -3.53 13.07 -19.45
N PRO A 317 -4.57 13.51 -20.17
CA PRO A 317 -4.82 13.04 -21.53
C PRO A 317 -3.82 13.65 -22.51
N SER A 318 -3.46 12.90 -23.55
CA SER A 318 -2.78 13.44 -24.72
C SER A 318 -3.70 14.33 -25.55
N ALA A 319 -3.11 15.12 -26.46
CA ALA A 319 -3.89 15.94 -27.41
C ALA A 319 -4.79 15.09 -28.32
N ALA A 320 -4.32 13.91 -28.73
CA ALA A 320 -5.06 12.97 -29.55
C ALA A 320 -6.26 12.38 -28.78
N GLU A 321 -6.05 11.94 -27.53
CA GLU A 321 -7.13 11.46 -26.66
C GLU A 321 -8.18 12.56 -26.42
N THR A 322 -7.75 13.80 -26.17
CA THR A 322 -8.67 14.93 -25.98
C THR A 322 -9.53 15.18 -27.23
N ALA A 323 -8.93 15.17 -28.42
CA ALA A 323 -9.65 15.35 -29.68
C ALA A 323 -10.64 14.20 -29.96
N PHE A 324 -10.22 12.96 -29.68
CA PHE A 324 -11.06 11.78 -29.79
C PHE A 324 -12.30 11.90 -28.87
N TRP A 325 -12.09 12.19 -27.59
CA TRP A 325 -13.19 12.27 -26.63
C TRP A 325 -14.14 13.43 -26.90
N ARG A 326 -13.67 14.57 -27.42
CA ARG A 326 -14.58 15.65 -27.87
C ARG A 326 -15.54 15.20 -28.96
N THR A 327 -15.05 14.40 -29.90
CA THR A 327 -15.90 13.80 -30.94
C THR A 327 -16.93 12.83 -30.35
N GLN A 328 -16.52 12.03 -29.35
CA GLN A 328 -17.44 11.13 -28.66
C GLN A 328 -18.48 11.88 -27.82
N ILE A 329 -18.10 12.97 -27.15
CA ILE A 329 -19.04 13.82 -26.39
C ILE A 329 -20.13 14.37 -27.31
N ALA A 330 -19.76 14.85 -28.50
CA ALA A 330 -20.72 15.41 -29.47
C ALA A 330 -21.74 14.37 -29.99
N THR A 331 -21.37 13.09 -30.02
CA THR A 331 -22.18 12.02 -30.61
C THR A 331 -22.91 11.15 -29.60
N ARG A 332 -22.33 10.95 -28.41
CA ARG A 332 -22.83 10.04 -27.37
C ARG A 332 -23.19 10.75 -26.06
N GLY A 333 -22.75 11.99 -25.89
CA GLY A 333 -22.90 12.75 -24.65
C GLY A 333 -21.80 12.48 -23.64
N ARG A 334 -21.72 13.35 -22.63
CA ARG A 334 -20.66 13.35 -21.61
C ARG A 334 -20.76 12.18 -20.63
N GLY A 335 -21.99 11.80 -20.27
CA GLY A 335 -22.25 10.67 -19.37
C GLY A 335 -21.68 9.37 -19.95
N GLU A 336 -21.96 9.07 -21.21
CA GLU A 336 -21.42 7.87 -21.87
C GLU A 336 -19.89 7.90 -21.94
N VAL A 337 -19.28 9.06 -22.18
CA VAL A 337 -17.81 9.18 -22.17
C VAL A 337 -17.23 8.91 -20.78
N ALA A 338 -17.81 9.49 -19.72
CA ALA A 338 -17.40 9.20 -18.35
C ALA A 338 -17.57 7.71 -18.00
N HIS A 339 -18.68 7.11 -18.42
CA HIS A 339 -18.98 5.69 -18.24
C HIS A 339 -17.92 4.79 -18.89
N VAL A 340 -17.60 5.04 -20.16
CA VAL A 340 -16.63 4.24 -20.93
C VAL A 340 -15.22 4.36 -20.34
N VAL A 341 -14.81 5.57 -19.92
CA VAL A 341 -13.51 5.76 -19.27
C VAL A 341 -13.46 5.02 -17.92
N TRP A 342 -14.56 5.06 -17.15
CA TRP A 342 -14.66 4.39 -15.86
C TRP A 342 -14.56 2.86 -15.94
N LEU A 343 -15.15 2.25 -16.97
CA LEU A 343 -15.11 0.81 -17.24
C LEU A 343 -13.83 0.37 -17.97
N SER A 344 -12.91 1.28 -18.24
CA SER A 344 -11.62 0.91 -18.85
C SER A 344 -10.78 0.05 -17.90
N MET A 345 -9.98 -0.85 -18.47
CA MET A 345 -9.02 -1.65 -17.70
C MET A 345 -8.04 -0.77 -16.93
N GLU A 346 -7.61 0.35 -17.52
CA GLU A 346 -6.70 1.31 -16.87
C GLU A 346 -7.35 1.92 -15.62
N ALA A 347 -8.60 2.37 -15.70
CA ALA A 347 -9.32 2.89 -14.54
C ALA A 347 -9.56 1.82 -13.47
N ALA A 348 -9.87 0.58 -13.87
CA ALA A 348 -10.02 -0.54 -12.94
C ALA A 348 -8.69 -0.89 -12.24
N GLN A 349 -7.56 -0.84 -12.94
CA GLN A 349 -6.23 -1.04 -12.35
C GLN A 349 -5.84 0.08 -11.38
N GLN A 350 -6.24 1.32 -11.65
CA GLN A 350 -6.03 2.44 -10.74
C GLN A 350 -6.85 2.25 -9.45
N ARG A 351 -8.14 1.92 -9.57
CA ARG A 351 -8.99 1.63 -8.40
C ARG A 351 -8.51 0.41 -7.62
N SER A 352 -8.05 -0.64 -8.30
CA SER A 352 -7.40 -1.80 -7.66
C SER A 352 -6.21 -1.36 -6.80
N GLY A 353 -5.31 -0.53 -7.33
CA GLY A 353 -4.19 0.05 -6.57
C GLY A 353 -4.63 0.84 -5.34
N ILE A 354 -5.70 1.63 -5.46
CA ILE A 354 -6.28 2.38 -4.35
C ILE A 354 -6.76 1.43 -3.24
N TYR A 355 -7.47 0.34 -3.57
CA TYR A 355 -7.92 -0.63 -2.56
C TYR A 355 -6.76 -1.33 -1.86
N TYR A 356 -5.69 -1.69 -2.57
CA TYR A 356 -4.47 -2.22 -1.97
C TYR A 356 -3.82 -1.22 -1.00
N GLY A 357 -3.67 0.04 -1.42
CA GLY A 357 -3.11 1.09 -0.57
C GLY A 357 -3.96 1.34 0.68
N LEU A 358 -5.28 1.30 0.56
CA LEU A 358 -6.19 1.50 1.69
C LEU A 358 -6.20 0.32 2.66
N LEU A 359 -6.39 -0.90 2.16
CA LEU A 359 -6.66 -2.10 2.96
C LEU A 359 -5.39 -2.87 3.35
N LEU A 360 -4.39 -2.94 2.46
CA LEU A 360 -3.16 -3.72 2.66
C LEU A 360 -1.92 -2.85 2.91
N LYS A 361 -2.01 -1.52 2.73
CA LYS A 361 -0.91 -0.54 2.93
C LYS A 361 0.34 -0.85 2.10
N ARG A 362 0.15 -1.40 0.91
CA ARG A 362 1.20 -1.63 -0.08
C ARG A 362 0.66 -1.41 -1.48
N GLU A 363 1.56 -1.25 -2.44
CA GLU A 363 1.19 -1.36 -3.85
C GLU A 363 0.96 -2.83 -4.22
N PRO A 364 0.00 -3.11 -5.12
CA PRO A 364 -0.12 -4.42 -5.72
C PRO A 364 1.03 -4.68 -6.69
N GLU A 365 1.50 -5.92 -6.70
CA GLU A 365 2.23 -6.48 -7.82
C GLU A 365 1.38 -6.43 -9.10
N TRP A 366 2.04 -6.47 -10.27
CA TRP A 366 1.35 -6.34 -11.55
C TRP A 366 0.24 -7.39 -11.73
N GLU A 367 0.50 -8.64 -11.37
CA GLU A 367 -0.47 -9.73 -11.48
C GLU A 367 -1.71 -9.49 -10.62
N GLY A 368 -1.53 -9.13 -9.34
CA GLY A 368 -2.61 -8.75 -8.44
C GLY A 368 -3.41 -7.56 -8.98
N ARG A 369 -2.72 -6.51 -9.44
CA ARG A 369 -3.37 -5.32 -10.02
C ARG A 369 -4.29 -5.70 -11.17
N VAL A 370 -3.82 -6.54 -12.09
CA VAL A 370 -4.60 -7.01 -13.26
C VAL A 370 -5.73 -7.95 -12.85
N TYR A 371 -5.48 -8.89 -11.94
CA TYR A 371 -6.48 -9.84 -11.47
C TYR A 371 -7.68 -9.11 -10.85
N TRP A 372 -7.44 -8.23 -9.88
CA TRP A 372 -8.50 -7.49 -9.21
C TRP A 372 -9.18 -6.48 -10.13
N ALA A 373 -8.47 -5.89 -11.09
CA ALA A 373 -9.08 -5.03 -12.10
C ALA A 373 -10.07 -5.80 -12.99
N ARG A 374 -9.72 -7.02 -13.42
CA ARG A 374 -10.65 -7.89 -14.17
C ARG A 374 -11.86 -8.28 -13.33
N LEU A 375 -11.62 -8.73 -12.10
CA LEU A 375 -12.69 -9.10 -11.18
C LEU A 375 -13.63 -7.92 -10.93
N MET A 376 -13.09 -6.70 -10.82
CA MET A 376 -13.88 -5.47 -10.66
C MET A 376 -14.82 -5.22 -11.83
N LEU A 377 -14.34 -5.40 -13.06
CA LEU A 377 -15.14 -5.20 -14.27
C LEU A 377 -16.20 -6.29 -14.46
N GLU A 378 -15.93 -7.50 -13.98
CA GLU A 378 -16.83 -8.65 -14.11
C GLU A 378 -17.90 -8.70 -13.00
N GLN A 379 -17.50 -8.43 -11.76
CA GLN A 379 -18.32 -8.67 -10.57
C GLN A 379 -18.70 -7.40 -9.82
N GLY A 380 -18.00 -6.29 -10.03
CA GLY A 380 -18.20 -5.05 -9.29
C GLY A 380 -17.08 -4.75 -8.30
N GLN A 381 -17.12 -3.56 -7.71
CA GLN A 381 -16.09 -3.11 -6.78
C GLN A 381 -16.18 -3.76 -5.40
N ASP A 382 -17.36 -4.22 -5.01
CA ASP A 382 -17.62 -4.93 -3.76
C ASP A 382 -16.81 -6.24 -3.68
N ALA A 383 -16.75 -7.01 -4.77
CA ALA A 383 -15.99 -8.25 -4.85
C ALA A 383 -14.50 -8.04 -4.55
N VAL A 384 -13.91 -6.95 -5.07
CA VAL A 384 -12.51 -6.59 -4.80
C VAL A 384 -12.31 -6.24 -3.33
N ARG A 385 -13.22 -5.47 -2.73
CA ARG A 385 -13.12 -5.08 -1.33
C ARG A 385 -13.31 -6.27 -0.39
N ILE A 386 -14.31 -7.10 -0.64
CA ILE A 386 -14.59 -8.32 0.13
C ILE A 386 -13.39 -9.25 0.06
N GLY A 387 -12.85 -9.49 -1.13
CA GLY A 387 -11.69 -10.34 -1.31
C GLY A 387 -10.42 -9.81 -0.64
N LEU A 388 -10.11 -8.51 -0.79
CA LEU A 388 -8.91 -7.92 -0.20
C LEU A 388 -9.02 -7.81 1.33
N ALA A 389 -10.11 -7.25 1.87
CA ALA A 389 -10.30 -7.08 3.31
C ALA A 389 -10.62 -8.40 4.02
N GLY A 390 -11.16 -9.39 3.30
CA GLY A 390 -11.40 -10.74 3.81
C GLY A 390 -10.21 -11.68 3.71
N SER A 391 -9.09 -11.23 3.13
CA SER A 391 -7.91 -12.07 2.90
C SER A 391 -7.13 -12.39 4.18
N ASP A 392 -6.36 -13.48 4.13
CA ASP A 392 -5.38 -13.82 5.17
C ASP A 392 -4.31 -12.73 5.31
N GLU A 393 -3.95 -12.06 4.22
CA GLU A 393 -3.00 -10.95 4.24
C GLU A 393 -3.54 -9.78 5.08
N TYR A 394 -4.81 -9.43 4.88
CA TYR A 394 -5.46 -8.41 5.69
C TYR A 394 -5.51 -8.81 7.17
N TRP A 395 -5.82 -10.08 7.47
CA TRP A 395 -5.86 -10.56 8.85
C TRP A 395 -4.48 -10.48 9.52
N VAL A 396 -3.42 -10.93 8.84
CA VAL A 396 -2.03 -10.81 9.34
C VAL A 396 -1.68 -9.35 9.65
N ARG A 397 -2.10 -8.43 8.77
CA ARG A 397 -1.92 -7.00 8.99
C ARG A 397 -2.71 -6.51 10.19
N ALA A 398 -3.94 -6.97 10.38
CA ALA A 398 -4.76 -6.65 11.55
C ALA A 398 -4.10 -7.08 12.87
N LEU A 399 -3.46 -8.25 12.91
CA LEU A 399 -2.68 -8.71 14.07
C LEU A 399 -1.49 -7.82 14.40
N SER A 400 -0.85 -7.25 13.37
CA SER A 400 0.26 -6.32 13.58
C SER A 400 -0.21 -4.96 14.08
N ARG A 401 -1.42 -4.53 13.71
CA ARG A 401 -1.99 -3.24 14.13
C ARG A 401 -2.57 -3.31 15.55
N ASN A 402 -3.36 -4.35 15.82
CA ASN A 402 -4.09 -4.56 17.06
C ASN A 402 -3.66 -5.91 17.67
N PRO A 403 -2.49 -5.99 18.32
CA PRO A 403 -1.98 -7.24 18.86
C PRO A 403 -2.96 -7.87 19.87
N ALA A 404 -3.13 -9.18 19.75
CA ALA A 404 -4.00 -10.03 20.57
C ALA A 404 -3.63 -10.05 22.06
#